data_AF-A0A2P4QHP1-F1
#
_entry.id   AF-A0A2P4QHP1-F1
#
_cell.length_a   1.000
_cell.length_b   1.000
_cell.length_c   1.000
_cell.angle_alpha   90.00
_cell.angle_beta   90.00
_cell.angle_gamma   90.00
#
_symmetry.space_group_name_H-M   'P 1'
#
loop_
_entity.id
_entity.type
_entity.pdbx_description
1 polymer ?
#
loop_
_entity_poly.entity_id
_entity_poly.type
_entity_poly.pdbx_seq_one_letter_code
_entity_poly.pdbx_strand_id
1 'polypeptide(L)'
;MSQLPVDCLNEIFEYLEDDRFTLYSCILVNRLWCGTSVSIFWRDIYNYSTSNFSTLIACLPNESKEILYENRIIISPSTSKFPTFNYAAFCKILSINRVYYKIRGLLRNQQTISSQNLNNYIHIMVREIFKMLMNQITSLKSL
;
A
#
# COMPACT_ATOMS: atom_id res chain seq x y z
N MET A 1 0.87 34.60 -0.19
CA MET A 1 -0.47 34.00 -0.41
C MET A 1 -0.91 33.35 0.88
N SER A 2 -2.16 33.57 1.29
CA SER A 2 -2.77 32.85 2.42
C SER A 2 -2.94 31.38 2.07
N GLN A 3 -2.40 30.47 2.88
CA GLN A 3 -2.64 29.03 2.73
C GLN A 3 -3.88 28.64 3.52
N LEU A 4 -4.71 27.77 2.95
CA LEU A 4 -5.80 27.15 3.69
C LEU A 4 -5.23 26.28 4.83
N PRO A 5 -5.83 26.29 6.02
CA PRO A 5 -5.48 25.34 7.08
C PRO A 5 -5.60 23.89 6.58
N VAL A 6 -4.77 23.00 7.15
CA VAL A 6 -4.73 21.59 6.76
C VAL A 6 -6.09 20.90 6.92
N ASP A 7 -6.85 21.26 7.96
CA ASP A 7 -8.17 20.67 8.23
C ASP A 7 -9.19 21.07 7.15
N CYS A 8 -9.13 22.31 6.67
CA CYS A 8 -9.96 22.75 5.55
C CYS A 8 -9.58 22.03 4.25
N LEU A 9 -8.28 21.82 3.99
CA LEU A 9 -7.83 21.06 2.82
C LEU A 9 -8.24 19.59 2.90
N ASN A 10 -8.14 18.97 4.08
CA ASN A 10 -8.62 17.62 4.33
C ASN A 10 -10.09 17.52 3.96
N GLU A 11 -10.94 18.41 4.49
CA GLU A 11 -12.38 18.41 4.23
C GLU A 11 -12.69 18.53 2.74
N ILE A 12 -12.00 19.42 2.01
CA ILE A 12 -12.17 19.57 0.56
C ILE A 12 -11.79 18.28 -0.17
N PHE A 13 -10.68 17.64 0.20
CA PHE A 13 -10.22 16.43 -0.49
C PHE A 13 -11.03 15.19 -0.13
N GLU A 14 -11.75 15.16 1.00
CA GLU A 14 -12.69 14.06 1.31
C GLU A 14 -13.81 13.98 0.27
N TYR A 15 -14.28 15.11 -0.27
CA TYR A 15 -15.24 15.12 -1.39
C TYR A 15 -14.67 14.55 -2.70
N LEU A 16 -13.35 14.34 -2.76
CA LEU A 16 -12.65 13.75 -3.91
C LEU A 16 -12.31 12.27 -3.67
N GLU A 17 -12.78 11.63 -2.59
CA GLU A 17 -12.44 10.23 -2.25
C GLU A 17 -12.64 9.26 -3.43
N ASP A 18 -13.72 9.44 -4.20
CA ASP A 18 -14.03 8.64 -5.38
C ASP A 18 -13.38 9.16 -6.69
N ASP A 19 -12.89 10.40 -6.72
CA ASP A 19 -12.18 10.98 -7.87
C ASP A 19 -10.66 10.85 -7.71
N ARG A 20 -10.18 9.63 -7.99
CA ARG A 20 -8.75 9.29 -7.88
C ARG A 20 -7.85 10.10 -8.82
N PHE A 21 -8.35 10.54 -9.97
CA PHE A 21 -7.54 11.30 -10.93
C PHE A 21 -7.28 12.71 -10.40
N THR A 22 -8.30 13.34 -9.83
CA THR A 22 -8.16 14.65 -9.18
C THR A 22 -7.30 14.54 -7.91
N LEU A 23 -7.50 13.52 -7.07
CA LEU A 23 -6.63 13.27 -5.91
C LEU A 23 -5.16 13.10 -6.33
N TYR A 24 -4.89 12.34 -7.39
CA TYR A 24 -3.52 12.18 -7.90
C TYR A 24 -2.93 13.52 -8.35
N SER A 25 -3.72 14.36 -9.01
CA SER A 25 -3.30 15.71 -9.39
C SER A 25 -2.99 16.57 -8.16
N CYS A 26 -3.81 16.49 -7.10
CA CYS A 26 -3.56 17.19 -5.83
C CYS A 26 -2.27 16.75 -5.14
N ILE A 27 -1.90 15.45 -5.22
CA ILE A 27 -0.65 14.93 -4.66
C ILE A 27 0.58 15.65 -5.23
N LEU A 28 0.51 16.12 -6.47
CA LEU A 28 1.63 16.70 -7.21
C LEU A 28 1.79 18.22 -7.02
N VAL A 29 0.86 18.89 -6.33
CA VAL A 29 0.83 20.36 -6.24
C VAL A 29 1.96 20.92 -5.35
N ASN A 30 2.01 20.49 -4.08
CA ASN A 30 3.04 20.89 -3.12
C ASN A 30 3.08 19.92 -1.93
N ARG A 31 4.04 20.09 -1.00
CA ARG A 31 4.22 19.18 0.14
C ARG A 31 2.98 19.08 1.06
N LEU A 32 2.26 20.18 1.27
CA LEU A 32 1.06 20.20 2.11
C LEU A 32 -0.06 19.39 1.43
N TRP A 33 -0.36 19.70 0.18
CA TRP A 33 -1.39 19.01 -0.61
C TRP A 33 -1.06 17.53 -0.81
N CYS A 34 0.23 17.22 -1.01
CA CYS A 34 0.75 15.86 -1.08
C CYS A 34 0.40 15.07 0.18
N GLY A 35 0.77 15.57 1.35
CA GLY A 35 0.53 14.87 2.63
C GLY A 35 -0.95 14.64 2.93
N THR A 36 -1.79 15.62 2.62
CA THR A 36 -3.24 15.56 2.83
C THR A 36 -3.90 14.57 1.85
N SER A 37 -3.66 14.75 0.54
CA SER A 37 -4.31 13.96 -0.52
C SER A 37 -3.84 12.51 -0.56
N VAL A 38 -2.56 12.24 -0.25
CA VAL A 38 -2.00 10.88 -0.30
C VAL A 38 -2.68 9.96 0.72
N SER A 39 -3.08 10.50 1.87
CA SER A 39 -3.78 9.74 2.92
C SER A 39 -5.17 9.28 2.47
N ILE A 40 -5.85 10.07 1.64
CA ILE A 40 -7.16 9.75 1.07
C ILE A 40 -6.98 8.79 -0.11
N PHE A 41 -6.01 9.07 -1.01
CA PHE A 41 -5.73 8.23 -2.18
C PHE A 41 -5.34 6.78 -1.83
N TRP A 42 -4.65 6.58 -0.70
CA TRP A 42 -4.23 5.26 -0.22
C TRP A 42 -5.26 4.57 0.69
N ARG A 43 -6.46 5.11 0.85
CA ARG A 43 -7.44 4.55 1.78
C ARG A 43 -8.00 3.19 1.39
N ASP A 44 -8.16 2.95 0.09
CA ASP A 44 -8.81 1.76 -0.44
C ASP A 44 -7.87 0.87 -1.26
N ILE A 45 -7.59 -0.32 -0.72
CA ILE A 45 -6.74 -1.33 -1.36
C ILE A 45 -7.43 -1.97 -2.58
N TYR A 46 -8.75 -1.91 -2.70
CA TYR A 46 -9.47 -2.50 -3.84
C TYR A 46 -8.96 -1.95 -5.18
N ASN A 47 -8.69 -0.65 -5.19
CA ASN A 47 -8.20 0.14 -6.30
C ASN A 47 -6.68 0.02 -6.55
N TYR A 48 -5.95 -0.77 -5.75
CA TYR A 48 -4.50 -0.84 -5.88
C TYR A 48 -4.05 -1.60 -7.12
N SER A 49 -3.05 -1.03 -7.77
CA SER A 49 -2.29 -1.67 -8.83
C SER A 49 -1.14 -2.52 -8.24
N THR A 50 -0.45 -3.25 -9.10
CA THR A 50 0.73 -4.04 -8.75
C THR A 50 1.82 -3.18 -8.09
N SER A 51 2.03 -1.94 -8.58
CA SER A 51 3.05 -1.04 -8.01
C SER A 51 2.68 -0.58 -6.61
N ASN A 52 1.40 -0.38 -6.30
CA ASN A 52 0.96 -0.04 -4.94
C ASN A 52 1.30 -1.16 -3.95
N PHE A 53 1.12 -2.42 -4.34
CA PHE A 53 1.52 -3.56 -3.52
C PHE A 53 3.04 -3.65 -3.35
N SER A 54 3.83 -3.35 -4.38
CA SER A 54 5.28 -3.23 -4.25
C SER A 54 5.68 -2.18 -3.21
N THR A 55 4.99 -1.04 -3.16
CA THR A 55 5.19 -0.02 -2.12
C THR A 55 4.79 -0.54 -0.73
N LEU A 56 3.65 -1.22 -0.58
CA LEU A 56 3.28 -1.83 0.71
C LEU A 56 4.31 -2.86 1.19
N ILE A 57 4.87 -3.67 0.29
CA ILE A 57 5.94 -4.61 0.60
C ILE A 57 7.20 -3.86 1.05
N ALA A 58 7.52 -2.72 0.44
CA ALA A 58 8.62 -1.87 0.89
C ALA A 58 8.37 -1.26 2.28
N CYS A 59 7.11 -1.03 2.67
CA CYS A 59 6.71 -0.59 4.01
C CYS A 59 6.82 -1.67 5.09
N LEU A 60 7.02 -2.95 4.73
CA LEU A 60 7.08 -4.03 5.73
C LEU A 60 8.15 -3.75 6.81
N PRO A 61 7.86 -4.08 8.08
CA PRO A 61 8.85 -4.07 9.14
C PRO A 61 10.05 -4.98 8.81
N ASN A 62 11.21 -4.69 9.40
CA ASN A 62 12.43 -5.48 9.17
C ASN A 62 12.22 -6.96 9.51
N GLU A 63 11.54 -7.26 10.61
CA GLU A 63 11.17 -8.62 11.02
C GLU A 63 10.41 -9.37 9.91
N SER A 64 9.41 -8.73 9.30
CA SER A 64 8.65 -9.33 8.20
C SER A 64 9.51 -9.49 6.94
N LYS A 65 10.44 -8.56 6.68
CA LYS A 65 11.38 -8.67 5.54
C LYS A 65 12.38 -9.81 5.75
N GLU A 66 12.84 -10.03 6.98
CA GLU A 66 13.69 -11.17 7.36
C GLU A 66 12.96 -12.50 7.12
N ILE A 67 11.69 -12.61 7.54
CA ILE A 67 10.85 -13.80 7.26
C ILE A 67 10.76 -14.07 5.75
N LEU A 68 10.54 -13.03 4.93
CA LEU A 68 10.51 -13.20 3.47
C LEU A 68 11.86 -13.68 2.93
N TYR A 69 12.96 -13.09 3.42
CA TYR A 69 14.31 -13.46 3.01
C TYR A 69 14.67 -14.90 3.37
N GLU A 70 14.38 -15.34 4.59
CA GLU A 70 14.62 -16.72 5.06
C GLU A 70 13.83 -17.75 4.23
N ASN A 71 12.63 -17.39 3.79
CA ASN A 71 11.80 -18.21 2.89
C ASN A 71 12.19 -18.07 1.41
N ARG A 72 13.31 -17.39 1.10
CA ARG A 72 13.84 -17.15 -0.25
C ARG A 72 12.86 -16.41 -1.17
N ILE A 73 11.99 -15.58 -0.59
CA ILE A 73 11.04 -14.71 -1.30
C ILE A 73 11.74 -13.37 -1.54
N ILE A 74 12.41 -13.23 -2.69
CA ILE A 74 13.13 -12.00 -3.04
C ILE A 74 12.23 -11.14 -3.92
N ILE A 75 11.70 -10.07 -3.35
CA ILE A 75 10.91 -9.08 -4.08
C ILE A 75 11.76 -7.84 -4.17
N SER A 76 12.26 -7.56 -5.38
CA SER A 76 12.90 -6.28 -5.64
C SER A 76 11.86 -5.17 -5.47
N PRO A 77 11.97 -4.30 -4.46
CA PRO A 77 11.10 -3.14 -4.41
C PRO A 77 11.35 -2.32 -5.69
N SER A 78 10.31 -1.69 -6.22
CA SER A 78 10.42 -0.80 -7.38
C SER A 78 11.36 0.39 -7.13
N THR A 79 11.69 0.67 -5.87
CA THR A 79 12.63 1.72 -5.45
C THR A 79 13.55 1.21 -4.34
N SER A 80 14.85 1.52 -4.42
CA SER A 80 15.82 1.24 -3.35
C SER A 80 15.70 2.16 -2.12
N LYS A 81 14.81 3.16 -2.18
CA LYS A 81 14.59 4.14 -1.11
C LYS A 81 13.41 3.75 -0.22
N PHE A 82 13.52 4.08 1.06
CA PHE A 82 12.42 3.95 2.02
C PHE A 82 11.18 4.73 1.53
N PRO A 83 9.97 4.21 1.76
CA PRO A 83 8.73 4.90 1.44
C PRO A 83 8.68 6.28 2.13
N THR A 84 8.29 7.31 1.38
CA THR A 84 8.17 8.70 1.89
C THR A 84 7.13 8.83 3.01
N PHE A 85 6.07 8.03 2.93
CA PHE A 85 4.99 8.01 3.90
C PHE A 85 4.80 6.60 4.44
N ASN A 86 4.17 6.52 5.62
CA ASN A 86 3.64 5.25 6.09
C ASN A 86 2.30 4.94 5.39
N TYR A 87 2.38 4.42 4.17
CA TYR A 87 1.21 4.10 3.35
C TYR A 87 0.28 3.05 3.97
N ALA A 88 0.81 2.12 4.76
CA ALA A 88 0.03 1.09 5.42
C ALA A 88 -0.93 1.68 6.47
N ALA A 89 -0.52 2.74 7.17
CA ALA A 89 -1.37 3.45 8.13
C ALA A 89 -2.55 4.20 7.47
N PHE A 90 -2.48 4.49 6.17
CA PHE A 90 -3.55 5.17 5.44
C PHE A 90 -4.65 4.22 4.97
N CYS A 91 -4.37 2.91 4.91
CA CYS A 91 -5.34 1.91 4.48
C CYS A 91 -6.51 1.85 5.46
N LYS A 92 -7.75 1.93 4.96
CA LYS A 92 -8.97 1.76 5.78
C LYS A 92 -9.98 0.79 5.17
N ILE A 93 -9.91 0.54 3.86
CA ILE A 93 -10.74 -0.43 3.16
C ILE A 93 -9.81 -1.53 2.65
N LEU A 94 -9.98 -2.72 3.23
CA LEU A 94 -9.20 -3.90 2.91
C LEU A 94 -10.03 -4.83 2.02
N SER A 95 -9.35 -5.73 1.32
CA SER A 95 -9.99 -6.83 0.60
C SER A 95 -9.04 -8.02 0.52
N ILE A 96 -9.31 -9.05 1.30
CA ILE A 96 -8.45 -10.25 1.38
C ILE A 96 -8.25 -10.87 0.00
N ASN A 97 -9.34 -11.05 -0.75
CA ASN A 97 -9.31 -11.62 -2.09
C ASN A 97 -8.46 -10.77 -3.05
N ARG A 98 -8.55 -9.44 -2.97
CA ARG A 98 -7.78 -8.54 -3.82
C ARG A 98 -6.29 -8.61 -3.51
N VAL A 99 -5.93 -8.60 -2.22
CA VAL A 99 -4.54 -8.75 -1.78
C VAL A 99 -3.97 -10.08 -2.29
N TYR A 100 -4.66 -11.19 -2.05
CA TYR A 100 -4.26 -12.51 -2.56
C TYR A 100 -4.05 -12.52 -4.08
N TYR A 101 -4.99 -11.95 -4.83
CA TYR A 101 -4.92 -11.88 -6.29
C TYR A 101 -3.71 -11.08 -6.78
N LYS A 102 -3.45 -9.93 -6.16
CA LYS A 102 -2.36 -9.03 -6.55
C LYS A 102 -0.98 -9.59 -6.17
N ILE A 103 -0.86 -10.20 -5.00
CA ILE A 103 0.35 -10.91 -4.59
C ILE A 103 0.63 -12.11 -5.50
N ARG A 104 -0.40 -12.88 -5.86
CA ARG A 104 -0.26 -13.96 -6.86
C ARG A 104 0.26 -13.43 -8.19
N GLY A 105 -0.27 -12.30 -8.68
CA GLY A 105 0.18 -11.65 -9.90
C GLY A 105 1.63 -11.19 -9.84
N LEU A 106 2.03 -10.55 -8.73
CA LEU A 106 3.41 -10.13 -8.47
C LEU A 106 4.39 -11.30 -8.55
N LEU A 107 4.09 -12.39 -7.85
CA LEU A 107 4.96 -13.57 -7.80
C LEU A 107 5.00 -14.33 -9.13
N ARG A 108 3.90 -14.38 -9.89
CA ARG A 108 3.90 -15.00 -11.22
C ARG A 108 4.76 -14.25 -12.23
N ASN A 109 4.83 -12.92 -12.13
CA ASN A 109 5.68 -12.12 -12.99
C ASN A 109 7.17 -12.30 -12.69
N GLN A 110 7.51 -12.79 -11.49
CA GLN A 110 8.86 -13.21 -11.13
C GLN A 110 9.06 -14.64 -11.62
N GLN A 111 9.64 -14.79 -12.81
CA GLN A 111 9.73 -16.05 -13.59
C GLN A 111 10.47 -17.22 -12.88
N THR A 112 11.00 -17.02 -11.68
CA THR A 112 11.87 -17.95 -10.96
C THR A 112 11.15 -18.87 -9.96
N ILE A 113 9.85 -18.68 -9.70
CA ILE A 113 9.13 -19.43 -8.66
C ILE A 113 8.46 -20.68 -9.25
N SER A 114 8.90 -21.87 -8.81
CA SER A 114 8.22 -23.14 -9.09
C SER A 114 6.75 -23.09 -8.63
N SER A 115 5.84 -23.63 -9.44
CA SER A 115 4.40 -23.68 -9.15
C SER A 115 4.07 -24.36 -7.82
N GLN A 116 4.90 -25.31 -7.39
CA GLN A 116 4.73 -26.06 -6.13
C GLN A 116 4.92 -25.15 -4.89
N ASN A 117 5.78 -24.13 -4.96
CA ASN A 117 6.06 -23.22 -3.84
C ASN A 117 5.22 -21.94 -3.87
N LEU A 118 4.58 -21.64 -5.01
CA LEU A 118 3.85 -20.39 -5.22
C LEU A 118 2.76 -20.15 -4.17
N ASN A 119 1.94 -21.16 -3.85
CA ASN A 119 0.86 -20.99 -2.87
C ASN A 119 1.40 -20.72 -1.46
N ASN A 120 2.50 -21.37 -1.07
CA ASN A 120 3.15 -21.11 0.22
C ASN A 120 3.70 -19.68 0.28
N TYR A 121 4.37 -19.21 -0.78
CA TYR A 121 4.92 -17.86 -0.84
C TYR A 121 3.82 -16.79 -0.79
N ILE A 122 2.71 -17.01 -1.52
CA ILE A 122 1.54 -16.14 -1.43
C ILE A 122 1.05 -16.09 0.02
N HIS A 123 0.89 -17.24 0.69
CA HIS A 123 0.40 -17.28 2.05
C HIS A 123 1.30 -16.51 3.03
N ILE A 124 2.62 -16.72 2.97
CA ILE A 124 3.59 -16.01 3.82
C ILE A 124 3.49 -14.50 3.57
N MET A 125 3.55 -14.07 2.30
CA MET A 125 3.48 -12.64 1.97
C MET A 125 2.18 -11.99 2.43
N VAL A 126 1.04 -12.63 2.16
CA VAL A 126 -0.26 -12.10 2.54
C VAL A 126 -0.36 -12.00 4.05
N ARG A 127 0.13 -12.99 4.79
CA ARG A 127 0.20 -12.97 6.25
C ARG A 127 1.02 -11.78 6.76
N GLU A 128 2.22 -11.57 6.23
CA GLU A 128 3.09 -10.46 6.67
C GLU A 128 2.49 -9.08 6.33
N ILE A 129 1.86 -8.95 5.16
CA ILE A 129 1.15 -7.72 4.77
C ILE A 129 -0.01 -7.45 5.73
N PHE A 130 -0.86 -8.44 6.00
CA PHE A 130 -1.97 -8.26 6.94
C PHE A 130 -1.51 -8.02 8.37
N LYS A 131 -0.44 -8.67 8.83
CA LYS A 131 0.17 -8.39 10.13
C LYS A 131 0.59 -6.92 10.25
N MET A 132 1.28 -6.39 9.23
CA MET A 132 1.64 -4.97 9.18
C MET A 132 0.41 -4.06 9.18
N LEU A 133 -0.58 -4.34 8.33
CA LEU A 133 -1.79 -3.54 8.22
C LEU A 133 -2.58 -3.52 9.54
N MET A 134 -2.81 -4.67 10.17
CA MET A 134 -3.53 -4.76 11.44
C MET A 134 -2.81 -4.03 12.58
N ASN A 135 -1.47 -3.95 12.53
CA ASN A 135 -0.70 -3.22 13.54
C ASN A 135 -0.71 -1.69 13.33
N GLN A 136 -0.97 -1.21 12.11
CA GLN A 136 -0.81 0.21 11.75
C GLN A 136 -2.12 0.93 11.43
N ILE A 137 -3.15 0.19 11.02
CA ILE A 137 -4.48 0.75 10.75
C ILE A 137 -5.16 1.06 12.09
N THR A 138 -5.38 2.33 12.36
CA THR A 138 -6.03 2.79 13.60
C THR A 138 -7.55 2.77 13.51
N SER A 139 -8.12 2.79 12.31
CA SER A 139 -9.57 2.75 12.08
C SER A 139 -9.89 2.08 10.74
N LEU A 140 -10.36 0.83 10.83
CA LEU A 140 -10.79 0.04 9.68
C LEU A 140 -12.24 0.40 9.33
N LYS A 141 -12.48 0.79 8.06
CA LYS A 141 -13.82 1.08 7.54
C LYS A 141 -14.51 -0.16 6.98
N SER A 142 -13.78 -1.06 6.30
CA SER A 142 -14.35 -2.25 5.64
C SER A 142 -13.27 -3.31 5.34
N LEU A 143 -13.66 -4.59 5.18
CA LEU A 143 -12.81 -5.78 4.95
C LEU A 143 -13.24 -6.60 3.73
#